data_AF-A0A2E9M3D7-F1
#
_entry.id   AF-A0A2E9M3D7-F1
#
_cell.length_a   1.000
_cell.length_b   1.000
_cell.length_c   1.000
_cell.angle_alpha   90.00
_cell.angle_beta   90.00
_cell.angle_gamma   90.00
#
_symmetry.space_group_name_H-M   'P 1'
#
loop_
_entity.id
_entity.type
_entity.pdbx_description
1 polymer ?
#
loop_
_entity_poly.entity_id
_entity_poly.type
_entity_poly.pdbx_seq_one_letter_code
_entity_poly.pdbx_strand_id
1 'polypeptide(L)'
;MKDKYEQIVIDAANILHNDTGIEMKDDKGQKILQSRPERLKDCVLFCEEKGWKTTAFLKESTYGYARSLAKRKSNTVGDINILDDLIEQDKLHLIAADKEDIYWIDYGVSENAIIITHDKFRGEKKEYENRDWEDIDNRTLRDFKFVNNKFILPSLKKKEVTRKQEEKQITLEQIFSAIQKLTNNVAELQRDVRKREFTNLKKSHDKPKTKQQRIKSNLEIVNTVVNSLLSSGNAVAASHIQAELARPILGLDDNYTNWKAGWSDDLRKVLGYSKTGGFPKWLISNSKKKIVQQGNKLSYV
;
A
#
# COMPACT_ATOMS: atom_id res chain seq x y z
N MET A 1 23.43 0.25 29.42
CA MET A 1 23.41 1.73 29.37
C MET A 1 22.13 2.05 28.60
N LYS A 2 21.13 2.77 29.15
CA LYS A 2 19.83 2.96 28.44
C LYS A 2 20.11 3.42 27.01
N ASP A 3 19.57 2.72 26.01
CA ASP A 3 19.72 3.12 24.61
C ASP A 3 19.24 4.56 24.48
N LYS A 4 20.14 5.47 24.08
CA LYS A 4 19.86 6.91 23.94
C LYS A 4 18.79 7.17 22.87
N TYR A 5 18.59 6.24 21.95
CA TYR A 5 17.78 6.40 20.75
C TYR A 5 16.77 5.26 20.59
N GLU A 6 15.63 5.55 19.96
CA GLU A 6 14.49 4.63 19.85
C GLU A 6 14.44 3.87 18.52
N GLN A 7 14.89 4.49 17.43
CA GLN A 7 14.82 3.89 16.09
C GLN A 7 15.94 4.39 15.18
N ILE A 8 15.95 3.88 13.94
CA ILE A 8 16.87 4.28 12.88
C ILE A 8 16.08 4.94 11.76
N VAL A 9 16.60 6.06 11.29
CA VAL A 9 16.17 6.76 10.08
C VAL A 9 17.28 6.69 9.04
N ILE A 10 16.93 6.28 7.84
CA ILE A 10 17.87 6.11 6.72
C ILE A 10 17.55 7.13 5.63
N ASP A 11 18.56 7.85 5.19
CA ASP A 11 18.55 8.57 3.92
C ASP A 11 18.69 7.54 2.78
N ALA A 12 17.57 7.20 2.16
CA ALA A 12 17.55 6.14 1.16
C ALA A 12 18.32 6.52 -0.10
N ALA A 13 18.35 7.80 -0.48
CA ALA A 13 19.07 8.25 -1.67
C ALA A 13 20.58 7.99 -1.53
N ASN A 14 21.15 8.29 -0.35
CA ASN A 14 22.56 8.00 -0.06
C ASN A 14 22.89 6.51 -0.08
N ILE A 15 21.93 5.64 0.21
CA ILE A 15 22.11 4.18 0.12
C ILE A 15 21.95 3.67 -1.31
N LEU A 16 20.92 4.11 -2.02
CA LEU A 16 20.57 3.67 -3.38
C LEU A 16 21.63 4.04 -4.41
N HIS A 17 22.23 5.22 -4.26
CA HIS A 17 23.21 5.80 -5.17
C HIS A 17 24.66 5.58 -4.72
N ASN A 18 24.87 4.83 -3.64
CA ASN A 18 26.19 4.37 -3.31
C ASN A 18 26.59 3.33 -4.36
N ASP A 19 27.66 3.60 -5.12
CA ASP A 19 28.16 2.70 -6.18
C ASP A 19 29.44 1.97 -5.78
N THR A 20 29.88 2.11 -4.52
CA THR A 20 31.13 1.51 -4.05
C THR A 20 31.15 0.02 -4.34
N GLY A 21 32.18 -0.44 -5.04
CA GLY A 21 32.38 -1.85 -5.42
C GLY A 21 31.65 -2.32 -6.70
N ILE A 22 30.83 -1.48 -7.33
CA ILE A 22 30.09 -1.80 -8.58
C ILE A 22 30.08 -0.64 -9.57
N GLU A 23 31.09 0.23 -9.53
CA GLU A 23 31.11 1.46 -10.32
C GLU A 23 30.94 1.20 -11.81
N MET A 24 29.99 1.90 -12.43
CA MET A 24 29.81 1.93 -13.87
C MET A 24 30.35 3.23 -14.43
N LYS A 25 31.03 3.15 -15.57
CA LYS A 25 31.53 4.31 -16.31
C LYS A 25 31.01 4.29 -17.74
N ASP A 26 30.76 5.46 -18.31
CA ASP A 26 30.45 5.61 -19.72
C ASP A 26 31.71 5.50 -20.58
N ASP A 27 31.54 5.57 -21.90
CA ASP A 27 32.65 5.49 -22.87
C ASP A 27 33.67 6.64 -22.72
N LYS A 28 33.32 7.71 -22.00
CA LYS A 28 34.20 8.84 -21.69
C LYS A 28 34.87 8.69 -20.32
N GLY A 29 34.68 7.57 -19.63
CA GLY A 29 35.20 7.31 -18.29
C GLY A 29 34.47 8.05 -17.18
N GLN A 30 33.34 8.71 -17.47
CA GLN A 30 32.52 9.40 -16.47
C GLN A 30 31.66 8.41 -15.70
N LYS A 31 31.55 8.62 -14.39
CA LYS A 31 30.76 7.76 -13.51
C LYS A 31 29.28 7.85 -13.88
N ILE A 32 28.66 6.69 -14.12
CA ILE A 32 27.22 6.56 -14.34
C ILE A 32 26.55 6.37 -12.98
N LEU A 33 25.55 7.22 -12.69
CA LEU A 33 24.73 7.09 -11.49
C LEU A 33 23.87 5.81 -11.59
N GLN A 34 23.93 4.98 -10.55
CA GLN A 34 23.09 3.78 -10.46
C GLN A 34 22.06 3.94 -9.35
N SER A 35 20.99 3.15 -9.42
CA SER A 35 19.97 3.03 -8.37
C SER A 35 19.87 1.56 -7.99
N ARG A 36 20.31 1.20 -6.78
CA ARG A 36 20.37 -0.19 -6.34
C ARG A 36 19.44 -0.46 -5.15
N PRO A 37 18.14 -0.72 -5.38
CA PRO A 37 17.17 -1.06 -4.33
C PRO A 37 17.62 -2.17 -3.37
N GLU A 38 18.38 -3.14 -3.86
CA GLU A 38 18.97 -4.23 -3.08
C GLU A 38 19.81 -3.70 -1.91
N ARG A 39 20.58 -2.63 -2.14
CA ARG A 39 21.42 -1.99 -1.12
C ARG A 39 20.59 -1.39 0.01
N LEU A 40 19.44 -0.81 -0.33
CA LEU A 40 18.52 -0.25 0.67
C LEU A 40 17.91 -1.36 1.51
N LYS A 41 17.45 -2.45 0.86
CA LYS A 41 16.94 -3.63 1.56
C LYS A 41 17.96 -4.22 2.52
N ASP A 42 19.21 -4.40 2.07
CA ASP A 42 20.28 -4.95 2.91
C ASP A 42 20.61 -4.04 4.10
N CYS A 43 20.56 -2.71 3.90
CA CYS A 43 20.73 -1.73 4.97
C CYS A 43 19.61 -1.84 6.02
N VAL A 44 18.35 -1.91 5.58
CA VAL A 44 17.19 -2.09 6.46
C VAL A 44 17.30 -3.39 7.25
N LEU A 45 17.55 -4.51 6.58
CA LEU A 45 17.70 -5.82 7.21
C LEU A 45 18.83 -5.84 8.23
N PHE A 46 20.00 -5.27 7.90
CA PHE A 46 21.13 -5.19 8.82
C PHE A 46 20.79 -4.44 10.12
N CYS A 47 20.02 -3.35 10.00
CA CYS A 47 19.57 -2.57 11.14
C CYS A 47 18.57 -3.36 12.01
N GLU A 48 17.62 -4.04 11.38
CA GLU A 48 16.61 -4.85 12.05
C GLU A 48 17.18 -6.10 12.73
N GLU A 49 18.15 -6.78 12.10
CA GLU A 49 18.88 -7.90 12.71
C GLU A 49 19.64 -7.48 13.99
N LYS A 50 20.02 -6.20 14.07
CA LYS A 50 20.58 -5.59 15.28
C LYS A 50 19.54 -5.16 16.31
N GLY A 51 18.25 -5.39 16.05
CA GLY A 51 17.13 -5.13 16.95
C GLY A 51 16.56 -3.72 16.84
N TRP A 52 16.90 -2.96 15.80
CA TRP A 52 16.41 -1.60 15.63
C TRP A 52 15.13 -1.54 14.79
N LYS A 53 14.13 -0.79 15.26
CA LYS A 53 13.05 -0.31 14.37
C LYS A 53 13.70 0.61 13.34
N THR A 54 13.41 0.38 12.06
CA THR A 54 14.09 1.06 10.96
C THR A 54 13.09 1.60 9.95
N THR A 55 13.29 2.86 9.55
CA THR A 55 12.49 3.58 8.57
C THR A 55 13.42 4.34 7.63
N ALA A 56 13.11 4.36 6.33
CA ALA A 56 13.88 5.04 5.31
C ALA A 56 13.02 6.10 4.60
N PHE A 57 13.68 7.15 4.11
CA PHE A 57 13.02 8.23 3.38
C PHE A 57 13.71 8.49 2.04
N LEU A 58 12.90 8.79 1.02
CA LEU A 58 13.35 9.02 -0.35
C LEU A 58 12.53 10.11 -1.02
N LYS A 59 13.14 10.98 -1.82
CA LYS A 59 12.39 11.87 -2.72
C LYS A 59 11.47 11.08 -3.64
N GLU A 60 10.25 11.55 -3.78
CA GLU A 60 9.31 10.99 -4.75
C GLU A 60 9.86 11.06 -6.19
N SER A 61 10.56 12.13 -6.55
CA SER A 61 11.18 12.24 -7.88
C SER A 61 12.30 11.23 -8.11
N THR A 62 13.05 10.87 -7.06
CA THR A 62 14.13 9.88 -7.14
C THR A 62 13.56 8.48 -7.35
N TYR A 63 12.49 8.14 -6.62
CA TYR A 63 11.71 6.93 -6.88
C TYR A 63 11.14 6.91 -8.31
N GLY A 64 10.56 8.02 -8.77
CA GLY A 64 10.04 8.17 -10.14
C GLY A 64 11.12 7.96 -11.21
N TYR A 65 12.32 8.50 -10.98
CA TYR A 65 13.48 8.30 -11.85
C TYR A 65 13.91 6.83 -11.90
N ALA A 66 14.04 6.16 -10.75
CA ALA A 66 14.38 4.74 -10.70
C ALA A 66 13.34 3.86 -11.43
N ARG A 67 12.04 4.13 -11.27
CA ARG A 67 10.97 3.46 -12.03
C ARG A 67 11.08 3.69 -13.54
N SER A 68 11.43 4.90 -13.96
CA SER A 68 11.63 5.23 -15.37
C SER A 68 12.78 4.42 -15.98
N LEU A 69 13.90 4.30 -15.25
CA LEU A 69 15.03 3.46 -15.65
C LEU A 69 14.63 1.98 -15.75
N ALA A 70 13.83 1.49 -14.81
CA ALA A 70 13.40 0.08 -14.78
C ALA A 70 12.50 -0.24 -15.97
N LYS A 71 11.57 0.66 -16.32
CA LYS A 71 10.73 0.53 -17.53
C LYS A 71 11.54 0.48 -18.82
N ARG A 72 12.68 1.18 -18.86
CA ARG A 72 13.62 1.18 -19.98
C ARG A 72 14.59 -0.02 -19.96
N LYS A 73 14.47 -0.91 -18.98
CA LYS A 73 15.38 -2.04 -18.75
C LYS A 73 16.84 -1.61 -18.67
N SER A 74 17.09 -0.45 -18.06
CA SER A 74 18.45 0.04 -17.84
C SER A 74 19.20 -0.90 -16.91
N ASN A 75 20.46 -1.22 -17.24
CA ASN A 75 21.35 -1.96 -16.33
C ASN A 75 21.80 -1.12 -15.12
N THR A 76 21.54 0.19 -15.12
CA THR A 76 21.85 1.12 -14.03
C THR A 76 20.85 1.09 -12.88
N VAL A 77 19.76 0.31 -13.00
CA VAL A 77 18.78 0.13 -11.91
C VAL A 77 18.67 -1.36 -11.55
N GLY A 78 18.56 -1.64 -10.26
CA GLY A 78 18.26 -2.98 -9.73
C GLY A 78 16.76 -3.32 -9.80
N ASP A 79 16.35 -4.29 -8.99
CA ASP A 79 14.94 -4.69 -8.87
C ASP A 79 14.12 -3.62 -8.16
N ILE A 80 13.32 -2.89 -8.95
CA ILE A 80 12.49 -1.80 -8.44
C ILE A 80 11.37 -2.27 -7.52
N ASN A 81 10.93 -3.54 -7.64
CA ASN A 81 9.85 -4.07 -6.81
C ASN A 81 10.26 -4.08 -5.33
N ILE A 82 11.56 -4.11 -5.03
CA ILE A 82 12.07 -3.98 -3.65
C ILE A 82 11.68 -2.65 -3.03
N LEU A 83 11.64 -1.55 -3.80
CA LEU A 83 11.18 -0.26 -3.25
C LEU A 83 9.68 -0.30 -2.98
N ASP A 84 8.90 -0.92 -3.87
CA ASP A 84 7.45 -1.09 -3.69
C ASP A 84 7.16 -1.93 -2.44
N ASP A 85 7.86 -3.05 -2.25
CA ASP A 85 7.76 -3.90 -1.07
C ASP A 85 8.10 -3.13 0.23
N LEU A 86 9.16 -2.32 0.22
CA LEU A 86 9.55 -1.52 1.39
C LEU A 86 8.50 -0.42 1.70
N ILE A 87 7.85 0.14 0.68
CA ILE A 87 6.74 1.09 0.88
C ILE A 87 5.54 0.37 1.49
N GLU A 88 5.15 -0.79 0.97
CA GLU A 88 4.03 -1.58 1.47
C GLU A 88 4.23 -2.05 2.92
N GLN A 89 5.49 -2.27 3.32
CA GLN A 89 5.88 -2.67 4.68
C GLN A 89 6.05 -1.51 5.67
N ASP A 90 5.73 -0.27 5.26
CA ASP A 90 5.93 0.94 6.07
C ASP A 90 7.42 1.14 6.48
N LYS A 91 8.33 0.72 5.61
CA LYS A 91 9.80 0.83 5.78
C LYS A 91 10.41 1.93 4.94
N LEU A 92 9.75 2.33 3.85
CA LEU A 92 10.20 3.40 2.97
C LEU A 92 9.06 4.41 2.75
N HIS A 93 9.31 5.67 3.09
CA HIS A 93 8.37 6.76 2.86
C HIS A 93 8.88 7.69 1.77
N LEU A 94 7.97 8.10 0.88
CA LEU A 94 8.27 9.05 -0.18
C LEU A 94 7.95 10.47 0.28
N ILE A 95 8.88 11.40 0.05
CA ILE A 95 8.69 12.81 0.33
C ILE A 95 8.50 13.57 -0.98
N ALA A 96 7.33 14.20 -1.11
CA ALA A 96 6.90 14.99 -2.26
C ALA A 96 7.30 16.47 -2.14
N ALA A 97 8.46 16.76 -1.54
CA ALA A 97 8.96 18.11 -1.32
C ALA A 97 10.27 18.33 -2.07
N ASP A 98 10.53 19.57 -2.50
CA ASP A 98 11.76 19.91 -3.20
C ASP A 98 13.00 19.75 -2.31
N LYS A 99 12.86 20.09 -1.03
CA LYS A 99 13.88 19.90 0.01
C LYS A 99 13.46 18.76 0.93
N GLU A 100 13.67 17.52 0.48
CA GLU A 100 13.29 16.34 1.27
C GLU A 100 14.08 16.23 2.56
N ASP A 101 15.35 16.69 2.55
CA ASP A 101 16.33 16.40 3.59
C ASP A 101 15.88 16.88 4.95
N ILE A 102 15.32 18.07 4.99
CA ILE A 102 14.90 18.67 6.25
C ILE A 102 13.73 17.92 6.90
N TYR A 103 12.85 17.30 6.11
CA TYR A 103 11.69 16.59 6.65
C TYR A 103 12.08 15.29 7.33
N TRP A 104 12.96 14.50 6.70
CA TRP A 104 13.37 13.25 7.31
C TRP A 104 14.40 13.47 8.44
N ILE A 105 15.20 14.54 8.39
CA ILE A 105 16.04 14.97 9.51
C ILE A 105 15.16 15.32 10.71
N ASP A 106 14.12 16.13 10.51
CA ASP A 106 13.16 16.49 11.56
C ASP A 106 12.46 15.28 12.15
N TYR A 107 11.99 14.40 11.28
CA TYR A 107 11.39 13.14 11.70
C TYR A 107 12.38 12.35 12.57
N GLY A 108 13.64 12.24 12.15
CA GLY A 108 14.68 11.58 12.92
C GLY A 108 14.92 12.21 14.30
N VAL A 109 14.86 13.53 14.41
CA VAL A 109 14.97 14.23 15.71
C VAL A 109 13.73 13.98 16.57
N SER A 110 12.52 14.17 16.02
CA SER A 110 11.26 14.05 16.76
C SER A 110 11.03 12.63 17.29
N GLU A 111 11.48 11.65 16.52
CA GLU A 111 11.36 10.23 16.84
C GLU A 111 12.56 9.67 17.64
N ASN A 112 13.44 10.56 18.10
CA ASN A 112 14.66 10.23 18.81
C ASN A 112 15.49 9.12 18.14
N ALA A 113 15.72 9.28 16.84
CA ALA A 113 16.35 8.27 15.99
C ALA A 113 17.85 8.50 15.80
N ILE A 114 18.57 7.41 15.53
CA ILE A 114 19.88 7.42 14.88
C ILE A 114 19.66 7.67 13.39
N ILE A 115 20.48 8.52 12.77
CA ILE A 115 20.41 8.82 11.35
C ILE A 115 21.53 8.07 10.61
N ILE A 116 21.24 7.49 9.45
CA ILE A 116 22.24 6.86 8.58
C ILE A 116 22.25 7.59 7.23
N THR A 117 23.37 8.25 6.93
CA THR A 117 23.65 8.89 5.63
C THR A 117 25.15 9.15 5.49
N HIS A 118 25.65 9.37 4.26
CA HIS A 118 26.99 9.97 4.08
C HIS A 118 26.94 11.49 3.97
N ASP A 119 25.75 12.10 3.90
CA ASP A 119 25.61 13.54 3.81
C ASP A 119 26.11 14.25 5.08
N LYS A 120 26.78 15.39 4.87
CA LYS A 120 27.30 16.28 5.91
C LYS A 120 26.38 17.46 6.20
N PHE A 121 25.23 17.52 5.53
CA PHE A 121 24.17 18.52 5.71
C PHE A 121 24.65 19.95 5.44
N ARG A 122 25.56 20.14 4.48
CA ARG A 122 26.22 21.44 4.28
C ARG A 122 25.26 22.51 3.77
N GLY A 123 24.26 22.13 2.98
CA GLY A 123 23.25 23.07 2.47
C GLY A 123 22.24 23.41 3.56
N GLU A 124 21.77 22.37 4.24
CA GLU A 124 20.73 22.42 5.26
C GLU A 124 21.22 23.22 6.48
N LYS A 125 22.49 23.05 6.88
CA LYS A 125 23.12 23.84 7.95
C LYS A 125 23.13 25.34 7.68
N LYS A 126 23.28 25.74 6.42
CA LYS A 126 23.28 27.16 6.02
C LYS A 126 21.86 27.71 5.93
N GLU A 127 20.91 26.88 5.53
CA GLU A 127 19.53 27.33 5.33
C GLU A 127 18.71 27.31 6.62
N TYR A 128 18.98 26.35 7.50
CA TYR A 128 18.24 26.11 8.73
C TYR A 128 19.16 26.23 9.95
N GLU A 129 19.79 27.39 10.13
CA GLU A 129 20.80 27.64 11.17
C GLU A 129 20.27 27.45 12.61
N ASN A 130 18.95 27.60 12.83
CA ASN A 130 18.31 27.53 14.14
C ASN A 130 18.10 26.11 14.69
N ARG A 131 18.55 25.06 13.99
CA ARG A 131 18.47 23.68 14.48
C ARG A 131 19.65 23.32 15.36
N ASP A 132 19.45 22.35 16.25
CA ASP A 132 20.53 21.72 17.01
C ASP A 132 21.33 20.77 16.11
N TRP A 133 22.20 21.36 15.29
CA TRP A 133 23.05 20.62 14.36
C TRP A 133 24.10 19.76 15.06
N GLU A 134 24.48 20.13 16.28
CA GLU A 134 25.40 19.32 17.09
C GLU A 134 24.73 18.02 17.50
N ASP A 135 23.49 18.06 17.99
CA ASP A 135 22.72 16.84 18.27
C ASP A 135 22.48 15.99 17.00
N ILE A 136 22.09 16.63 15.88
CA ILE A 136 21.89 15.94 14.59
C ILE A 136 23.17 15.23 14.14
N ASP A 137 24.33 15.90 14.23
CA ASP A 137 25.61 15.28 13.89
C ASP A 137 25.97 14.13 14.83
N ASN A 138 25.72 14.28 16.13
CA ASN A 138 26.00 13.27 17.15
C ASN A 138 25.12 12.01 17.02
N ARG A 139 23.91 12.11 16.43
CA ARG A 139 23.05 10.96 16.12
C ARG A 139 23.30 10.36 14.74
N THR A 140 24.11 10.99 13.89
CA THR A 140 24.32 10.55 12.50
C THR A 140 25.53 9.63 12.36
N LEU A 141 25.29 8.42 11.86
CA LEU A 141 26.31 7.43 11.52
C LEU A 141 26.65 7.50 10.02
N ARG A 142 27.93 7.70 9.72
CA ARG A 142 28.43 7.94 8.34
C ARG A 142 29.50 6.94 7.90
N ASP A 143 29.83 5.96 8.73
CA ASP A 143 30.91 5.00 8.51
C ASP A 143 30.45 3.72 7.79
N PHE A 144 29.24 3.68 7.23
CA PHE A 144 28.79 2.53 6.47
C PHE A 144 29.56 2.35 5.16
N LYS A 145 29.73 1.10 4.74
CA LYS A 145 30.32 0.71 3.46
C LYS A 145 29.62 -0.53 2.89
N PHE A 146 29.71 -0.68 1.57
CA PHE A 146 29.38 -1.93 0.88
C PHE A 146 30.68 -2.66 0.54
N VAL A 147 30.86 -3.87 1.05
CA VAL A 147 32.02 -4.74 0.77
C VAL A 147 31.50 -6.07 0.24
N ASN A 148 31.86 -6.43 -0.99
CA ASN A 148 31.35 -7.63 -1.68
C ASN A 148 29.82 -7.72 -1.63
N ASN A 149 29.14 -6.62 -1.97
CA ASN A 149 27.68 -6.45 -1.89
C ASN A 149 27.06 -6.60 -0.49
N LYS A 150 27.85 -6.69 0.59
CA LYS A 150 27.34 -6.72 1.95
C LYS A 150 27.40 -5.33 2.58
N PHE A 151 26.29 -4.89 3.17
CA PHE A 151 26.24 -3.68 3.98
C PHE A 151 26.99 -3.89 5.31
N ILE A 152 27.88 -2.97 5.65
CA ILE A 152 28.65 -2.98 6.90
C ILE A 152 28.57 -1.59 7.51
N LEU A 153 28.10 -1.51 8.76
CA LEU A 153 28.09 -0.29 9.57
C LEU A 153 28.64 -0.60 10.97
N PRO A 154 29.96 -0.42 11.21
CA PRO A 154 30.62 -0.81 12.45
C PRO A 154 30.16 -0.04 13.68
N SER A 155 29.89 1.27 13.53
CA SER A 155 29.43 2.12 14.64
C SER A 155 28.05 1.75 15.18
N LEU A 156 27.21 1.04 14.40
CA LEU A 156 25.89 0.63 14.85
C LEU A 156 25.98 -0.57 15.80
N LYS A 157 25.82 -0.30 17.08
CA LYS A 157 25.73 -1.30 18.14
C LYS A 157 24.41 -2.07 18.03
N LYS A 158 24.40 -3.30 18.55
CA LYS A 158 23.13 -4.03 18.74
C LYS A 158 22.29 -3.25 19.74
N LYS A 159 20.99 -3.08 19.46
CA LYS A 159 20.07 -2.43 20.39
C LYS A 159 20.09 -3.21 21.70
N GLU A 160 20.44 -2.55 22.81
CA GLU A 160 20.36 -3.19 24.11
C GLU A 160 18.88 -3.42 24.38
N VAL A 161 18.44 -4.68 24.26
CA VAL A 161 17.13 -5.09 24.78
C VAL A 161 17.23 -4.96 26.29
N THR A 162 17.03 -3.74 26.78
CA THR A 162 16.71 -3.54 28.17
C THR A 162 15.38 -4.25 28.30
N ARG A 163 15.37 -5.46 28.87
CA ARG A 163 14.18 -6.03 29.50
C ARG A 163 13.83 -5.12 30.68
N LYS A 164 13.46 -3.88 30.39
CA LYS A 164 12.35 -3.31 31.11
C LYS A 164 11.18 -4.17 30.68
N GLN A 165 10.81 -5.11 31.53
CA GLN A 165 9.39 -5.38 31.73
C GLN A 165 8.75 -4.08 32.24
N GLU A 166 8.78 -3.02 31.44
CA GLU A 166 7.57 -2.25 31.27
C GLU A 166 6.84 -3.09 30.24
N GLU A 167 6.05 -4.05 30.73
CA GLU A 167 4.84 -4.37 30.01
C GLU A 167 4.17 -3.00 29.79
N LYS A 168 4.39 -2.37 28.63
CA LYS A 168 3.32 -1.59 28.06
C LYS A 168 2.22 -2.62 27.85
N GLN A 169 1.44 -2.87 28.90
CA GLN A 169 0.16 -3.53 28.77
C GLN A 169 -0.54 -2.70 27.72
N ILE A 170 -0.57 -3.23 26.50
CA ILE A 170 -1.38 -2.65 25.44
C ILE A 170 -2.76 -2.68 26.05
N THR A 171 -3.27 -1.49 26.37
CA THR A 171 -4.57 -1.40 27.01
C THR A 171 -5.57 -2.05 26.07
N LEU A 172 -6.62 -2.65 26.64
CA LEU A 172 -7.68 -3.25 25.85
C LEU A 172 -8.21 -2.24 24.81
N GLU A 173 -8.26 -0.95 25.17
CA GLU A 173 -8.63 0.17 24.30
C GLU A 173 -7.69 0.37 23.12
N GLN A 174 -6.37 0.25 23.31
CA GLN A 174 -5.39 0.34 22.21
C GLN A 174 -5.53 -0.85 21.25
N ILE A 175 -5.77 -2.06 21.78
CA ILE A 175 -6.07 -3.25 20.98
C ILE A 175 -7.36 -3.02 20.18
N PHE A 176 -8.43 -2.57 20.85
CA PHE A 176 -9.70 -2.28 20.19
C PHE A 176 -9.57 -1.19 19.13
N SER A 177 -8.82 -0.11 19.39
CA SER A 177 -8.58 0.96 18.42
C SER A 177 -7.81 0.44 17.19
N ALA A 178 -6.78 -0.39 17.41
CA ALA A 178 -6.03 -1.01 16.33
C ALA A 178 -6.91 -1.97 15.50
N ILE A 179 -7.73 -2.80 16.15
CA ILE A 179 -8.69 -3.69 15.48
C ILE A 179 -9.73 -2.86 14.70
N GLN A 180 -10.22 -1.76 15.27
CA GLN A 180 -11.19 -0.88 14.61
C GLN A 180 -10.59 -0.25 13.35
N LYS A 181 -9.34 0.26 13.44
CA LYS A 181 -8.60 0.81 12.31
C LYS A 181 -8.36 -0.24 11.22
N LEU A 182 -7.90 -1.44 11.60
CA LEU A 182 -7.72 -2.55 10.66
C LEU A 182 -9.04 -2.94 9.99
N THR A 183 -10.12 -3.01 10.76
CA THR A 183 -11.46 -3.32 10.22
C THR A 183 -11.92 -2.27 9.21
N ASN A 184 -11.69 -0.98 9.51
CA ASN A 184 -11.99 0.12 8.60
C ASN A 184 -11.14 0.06 7.33
N ASN A 185 -9.83 -0.13 7.46
CA ASN A 185 -8.91 -0.23 6.32
C ASN A 185 -9.27 -1.43 5.43
N VAL A 186 -9.60 -2.59 6.03
CA VAL A 186 -10.07 -3.77 5.29
C VAL A 186 -11.38 -3.46 4.57
N ALA A 187 -12.33 -2.76 5.21
CA ALA A 187 -13.58 -2.37 4.57
C ALA A 187 -13.36 -1.43 3.38
N GLU A 188 -12.41 -0.49 3.48
CA GLU A 188 -12.03 0.40 2.38
C GLU A 188 -11.33 -0.33 1.24
N LEU A 189 -10.34 -1.19 1.54
CA LEU A 189 -9.68 -2.04 0.55
C LEU A 189 -10.68 -2.94 -0.18
N GLN A 190 -11.64 -3.52 0.55
CA GLN A 190 -12.72 -4.30 -0.05
C GLN A 190 -13.64 -3.46 -0.95
N ARG A 191 -13.85 -2.17 -0.65
CA ARG A 191 -14.59 -1.26 -1.53
C ARG A 191 -13.78 -0.92 -2.78
N ASP A 192 -12.47 -0.72 -2.66
CA ASP A 192 -11.61 -0.37 -3.78
C ASP A 192 -11.37 -1.54 -4.73
N VAL A 193 -11.17 -2.75 -4.18
CA VAL A 193 -11.16 -3.98 -4.97
C VAL A 193 -12.48 -4.15 -5.71
N ARG A 194 -13.62 -3.97 -5.02
CA ARG A 194 -14.94 -3.95 -5.65
C ARG A 194 -15.00 -2.96 -6.79
N LYS A 195 -14.64 -1.68 -6.57
CA LYS A 195 -14.63 -0.64 -7.60
C LYS A 195 -13.79 -1.03 -8.81
N ARG A 196 -12.59 -1.59 -8.61
CA ARG A 196 -11.71 -2.06 -9.70
C ARG A 196 -12.34 -3.21 -10.50
N GLU A 197 -12.89 -4.21 -9.82
CA GLU A 197 -13.63 -5.30 -10.47
C GLU A 197 -14.83 -4.76 -11.26
N PHE A 198 -15.61 -3.83 -10.69
CA PHE A 198 -16.73 -3.18 -11.36
C PHE A 198 -16.30 -2.39 -12.60
N THR A 199 -15.19 -1.67 -12.54
CA THR A 199 -14.68 -0.86 -13.65
C THR A 199 -14.23 -1.76 -14.82
N ASN A 200 -13.60 -2.90 -14.50
CA ASN A 200 -13.19 -3.90 -15.49
C ASN A 200 -14.40 -4.60 -16.12
N LEU A 201 -15.46 -4.86 -15.34
CA LEU A 201 -16.72 -5.41 -15.84
C LEU A 201 -17.44 -4.44 -16.79
N LYS A 202 -17.48 -3.12 -16.47
CA LYS A 202 -18.04 -2.09 -17.37
C LYS A 202 -17.31 -2.05 -18.71
N LYS A 203 -15.97 -2.03 -18.71
CA LYS A 203 -15.15 -2.05 -19.95
C LYS A 203 -15.38 -3.29 -20.82
N SER A 204 -15.76 -4.43 -20.22
CA SER A 204 -16.09 -5.65 -20.96
C SER A 204 -17.49 -5.64 -21.60
N HIS A 205 -18.34 -4.69 -21.23
CA HIS A 205 -19.75 -4.61 -21.63
C HIS A 205 -19.99 -3.78 -22.90
N ASP A 206 -19.03 -2.93 -23.31
CA ASP A 206 -19.15 -2.03 -24.48
C ASP A 206 -18.86 -2.69 -25.85
N LYS A 207 -18.67 -4.01 -25.89
CA LYS A 207 -18.56 -4.76 -27.16
C LYS A 207 -19.94 -5.25 -27.61
N PRO A 208 -20.28 -5.21 -28.92
CA PRO A 208 -21.54 -5.78 -29.41
C PRO A 208 -21.62 -7.27 -29.05
N LYS A 209 -22.60 -7.65 -28.21
CA LYS A 209 -22.81 -9.03 -27.75
C LYS A 209 -24.13 -9.57 -28.26
N THR A 210 -24.16 -10.84 -28.64
CA THR A 210 -25.42 -11.55 -28.92
C THR A 210 -26.27 -11.67 -27.64
N LYS A 211 -27.58 -11.89 -27.77
CA LYS A 211 -28.51 -12.02 -26.62
C LYS A 211 -28.06 -13.08 -25.60
N GLN A 212 -27.50 -14.20 -26.06
CA GLN A 212 -26.96 -15.27 -25.21
C GLN A 212 -25.67 -14.85 -24.47
N GLN A 213 -24.77 -14.11 -25.14
CA GLN A 213 -23.55 -13.59 -24.52
C GLN A 213 -23.86 -12.54 -23.45
N ARG A 214 -24.91 -11.73 -23.65
CA ARG A 214 -25.37 -10.74 -22.65
C ARG A 214 -25.93 -11.41 -21.40
N ILE A 215 -26.72 -12.49 -21.56
CA ILE A 215 -27.23 -13.28 -20.42
C ILE A 215 -26.08 -13.89 -19.62
N LYS A 216 -25.09 -14.51 -20.30
CA LYS A 216 -23.91 -15.09 -19.62
C LYS A 216 -23.10 -14.03 -18.87
N SER A 217 -22.86 -12.88 -19.49
CA SER A 217 -22.14 -11.76 -18.87
C SER A 217 -22.91 -11.17 -17.67
N ASN A 218 -24.24 -11.08 -17.75
CA ASN A 218 -25.06 -10.63 -16.63
C ASN A 218 -25.03 -11.62 -15.46
N LEU A 219 -25.05 -12.93 -15.73
CA LEU A 219 -24.93 -13.95 -14.68
C LEU A 219 -23.55 -13.95 -14.03
N GLU A 220 -22.49 -13.64 -14.77
CA GLU A 220 -21.14 -13.44 -14.20
C GLU A 220 -21.13 -12.25 -13.24
N ILE A 221 -21.68 -11.10 -13.66
CA ILE A 221 -21.84 -9.92 -12.80
C ILE A 221 -22.64 -10.26 -11.54
N VAL A 222 -23.76 -10.97 -11.69
CA VAL A 222 -24.61 -11.38 -10.57
C VAL A 222 -23.82 -12.23 -9.58
N ASN A 223 -23.08 -13.22 -10.06
CA ASN A 223 -22.26 -14.07 -9.21
C ASN A 223 -21.17 -13.27 -8.49
N THR A 224 -20.49 -12.35 -9.15
CA THR A 224 -19.44 -11.52 -8.53
C THR A 224 -20.01 -10.63 -7.44
N VAL A 225 -21.08 -9.88 -7.73
CA VAL A 225 -21.71 -8.95 -6.77
C VAL A 225 -22.24 -9.70 -5.56
N VAL A 226 -22.92 -10.83 -5.78
CA VAL A 226 -23.53 -11.59 -4.70
C VAL A 226 -22.47 -12.29 -3.84
N ASN A 227 -21.41 -12.84 -4.46
CA ASN A 227 -20.29 -13.37 -3.70
C ASN A 227 -19.63 -12.28 -2.86
N SER A 228 -19.41 -11.09 -3.43
CA SER A 228 -18.83 -9.97 -2.70
C SER A 228 -19.68 -9.57 -1.49
N LEU A 229 -20.99 -9.41 -1.65
CA LEU A 229 -21.88 -8.98 -0.58
C LEU A 229 -22.08 -10.05 0.51
N LEU A 230 -22.19 -11.33 0.13
CA LEU A 230 -22.52 -12.41 1.06
C LEU A 230 -21.28 -13.13 1.63
N SER A 231 -20.09 -12.89 1.10
CA SER A 231 -18.83 -13.54 1.55
C SER A 231 -18.46 -13.23 3.01
N SER A 232 -18.95 -12.13 3.57
CA SER A 232 -18.70 -11.78 4.98
C SER A 232 -19.45 -12.67 5.98
N GLY A 233 -20.32 -13.57 5.51
CA GLY A 233 -21.18 -14.41 6.36
C GLY A 233 -22.40 -13.68 6.94
N ASN A 234 -22.47 -12.36 6.80
CA ASN A 234 -23.59 -11.57 7.30
C ASN A 234 -24.82 -11.65 6.37
N ALA A 235 -26.00 -11.59 6.98
CA ALA A 235 -27.26 -11.51 6.24
C ALA A 235 -27.47 -10.09 5.66
N VAL A 236 -27.58 -10.00 4.33
CA VAL A 236 -27.71 -8.74 3.59
C VAL A 236 -29.13 -8.57 3.05
N ALA A 237 -29.70 -7.37 3.15
CA ALA A 237 -31.03 -7.08 2.64
C ALA A 237 -31.11 -7.29 1.11
N ALA A 238 -32.16 -7.98 0.65
CA ALA A 238 -32.37 -8.27 -0.77
C ALA A 238 -32.49 -7.01 -1.63
N SER A 239 -33.08 -5.94 -1.09
CA SER A 239 -33.16 -4.63 -1.74
C SER A 239 -31.79 -4.00 -1.98
N HIS A 240 -30.85 -4.16 -1.03
CA HIS A 240 -29.49 -3.67 -1.18
C HIS A 240 -28.74 -4.46 -2.28
N ILE A 241 -28.86 -5.79 -2.29
CA ILE A 241 -28.27 -6.64 -3.33
C ILE A 241 -28.85 -6.26 -4.71
N GLN A 242 -30.17 -6.03 -4.80
CA GLN A 242 -30.83 -5.63 -6.04
C GLN A 242 -30.33 -4.27 -6.55
N ALA A 243 -30.10 -3.30 -5.67
CA ALA A 243 -29.54 -2.01 -6.03
C ALA A 243 -28.07 -2.15 -6.51
N GLU A 244 -27.23 -2.90 -5.79
CA GLU A 244 -25.84 -3.12 -6.18
C GLU A 244 -25.71 -3.85 -7.53
N LEU A 245 -26.69 -4.67 -7.90
CA LEU A 245 -26.79 -5.28 -9.23
C LEU A 245 -27.26 -4.30 -10.32
N ALA A 246 -28.13 -3.35 -9.99
CA ALA A 246 -28.65 -2.38 -10.94
C ALA A 246 -27.53 -1.49 -11.52
N ARG A 247 -26.56 -1.09 -10.70
CA ARG A 247 -25.42 -0.26 -11.12
C ARG A 247 -24.67 -0.82 -12.34
N PRO A 248 -24.09 -2.05 -12.30
CA PRO A 248 -23.35 -2.60 -13.42
C PRO A 248 -24.27 -3.05 -14.57
N ILE A 249 -25.47 -3.56 -14.29
CA ILE A 249 -26.33 -4.17 -15.32
C ILE A 249 -27.09 -3.11 -16.12
N LEU A 250 -27.49 -2.02 -15.48
CA LEU A 250 -28.21 -0.91 -16.11
C LEU A 250 -27.31 0.31 -16.38
N GLY A 251 -26.05 0.28 -15.94
CA GLY A 251 -25.11 1.39 -16.12
C GLY A 251 -25.39 2.61 -15.24
N LEU A 252 -26.05 2.41 -14.09
CA LEU A 252 -26.44 3.49 -13.18
C LEU A 252 -25.24 4.01 -12.37
N ASP A 253 -25.37 5.24 -11.88
CA ASP A 253 -24.36 5.91 -11.06
C ASP A 253 -24.37 5.42 -9.59
N ASP A 254 -23.38 5.87 -8.82
CA ASP A 254 -23.26 5.48 -7.41
C ASP A 254 -24.32 6.14 -6.52
N ASN A 255 -24.89 7.27 -6.94
CA ASN A 255 -25.85 8.03 -6.14
C ASN A 255 -27.29 7.60 -6.44
N TYR A 256 -27.82 6.74 -5.57
CA TYR A 256 -29.18 6.19 -5.69
C TYR A 256 -30.30 7.25 -5.87
N THR A 257 -30.10 8.50 -5.43
CA THR A 257 -31.09 9.58 -5.63
C THR A 257 -31.26 10.01 -7.08
N ASN A 258 -30.28 9.74 -7.94
CA ASN A 258 -30.27 10.15 -9.33
C ASN A 258 -30.90 9.11 -10.26
N TRP A 259 -31.31 7.95 -9.71
CA TRP A 259 -31.78 6.85 -10.52
C TRP A 259 -33.20 7.11 -11.02
N LYS A 260 -33.42 6.84 -12.31
CA LYS A 260 -34.74 6.98 -12.93
C LYS A 260 -35.77 6.10 -12.22
N ALA A 261 -36.95 6.65 -11.95
CA ALA A 261 -38.09 5.88 -11.45
C ALA A 261 -38.38 4.68 -12.36
N GLY A 262 -38.59 3.50 -11.76
CA GLY A 262 -38.81 2.25 -12.50
C GLY A 262 -37.55 1.42 -12.77
N TRP A 263 -36.36 1.82 -12.30
CA TRP A 263 -35.10 1.07 -12.48
C TRP A 263 -35.21 -0.40 -12.04
N SER A 264 -35.99 -0.70 -11.00
CA SER A 264 -36.18 -2.06 -10.49
C SER A 264 -36.91 -2.95 -11.50
N ASP A 265 -37.83 -2.37 -12.27
CA ASP A 265 -38.56 -3.06 -13.33
C ASP A 265 -37.69 -3.26 -14.58
N ASP A 266 -36.80 -2.33 -14.88
CA ASP A 266 -35.83 -2.47 -15.96
C ASP A 266 -34.80 -3.56 -15.63
N LEU A 267 -34.29 -3.59 -14.41
CA LEU A 267 -33.42 -4.66 -13.92
C LEU A 267 -34.12 -6.03 -14.02
N ARG A 268 -35.40 -6.09 -13.65
CA ARG A 268 -36.23 -7.29 -13.79
C ARG A 268 -36.32 -7.78 -15.22
N LYS A 269 -36.56 -6.88 -16.18
CA LYS A 269 -36.63 -7.25 -17.60
C LYS A 269 -35.27 -7.74 -18.12
N VAL A 270 -34.18 -7.12 -17.68
CA VAL A 270 -32.81 -7.49 -18.11
C VAL A 270 -32.37 -8.84 -17.52
N LEU A 271 -32.72 -9.12 -16.26
CA LEU A 271 -32.38 -10.38 -15.58
C LEU A 271 -33.42 -11.49 -15.76
N GLY A 272 -34.62 -11.16 -16.23
CA GLY A 272 -35.66 -12.11 -16.60
C GLY A 272 -36.41 -12.76 -15.42
N TYR A 273 -36.42 -12.16 -14.22
CA TYR A 273 -37.14 -12.73 -13.08
C TYR A 273 -38.63 -12.36 -13.05
N SER A 274 -39.46 -13.26 -12.52
CA SER A 274 -40.92 -13.08 -12.48
C SER A 274 -41.35 -12.08 -11.41
N LYS A 275 -42.47 -11.39 -11.64
CA LYS A 275 -43.07 -10.48 -10.63
C LYS A 275 -43.55 -11.25 -9.39
N THR A 276 -44.08 -12.45 -9.59
CA THR A 276 -44.68 -13.29 -8.54
C THR A 276 -43.64 -14.02 -7.70
N GLY A 277 -42.51 -14.43 -8.30
CA GLY A 277 -41.40 -15.06 -7.57
C GLY A 277 -40.44 -14.04 -6.95
N GLY A 278 -40.36 -12.84 -7.53
CA GLY A 278 -39.52 -11.76 -7.05
C GLY A 278 -38.02 -12.04 -7.22
N PHE A 279 -37.23 -11.01 -6.89
CA PHE A 279 -35.78 -11.05 -6.97
C PHE A 279 -35.13 -12.13 -6.07
N PRO A 280 -35.53 -12.32 -4.79
CA PRO A 280 -34.90 -13.31 -3.90
C PRO A 280 -34.96 -14.74 -4.43
N LYS A 281 -36.15 -15.18 -4.87
CA LYS A 281 -36.35 -16.54 -5.38
C LYS A 281 -35.52 -16.80 -6.63
N TRP A 282 -35.49 -15.84 -7.55
CA TRP A 282 -34.66 -15.93 -8.75
C TRP A 282 -33.17 -16.00 -8.42
N LEU A 283 -32.69 -15.17 -7.48
CA LEU A 283 -31.29 -15.15 -7.11
C LEU A 283 -30.86 -16.48 -6.47
N ILE A 284 -31.69 -17.05 -5.60
CA ILE A 284 -31.45 -18.37 -5.00
C ILE A 284 -31.34 -19.46 -6.08
N SER A 285 -32.22 -19.43 -7.10
CA SER A 285 -32.18 -20.41 -8.20
C SER A 285 -31.02 -20.26 -9.16
N ASN A 286 -30.38 -19.07 -9.23
CA ASN A 286 -29.32 -18.77 -10.18
C ASN A 286 -27.93 -18.59 -9.54
N SER A 287 -27.83 -18.71 -8.21
CA SER A 287 -26.55 -18.62 -7.52
C SER A 287 -25.77 -19.93 -7.59
N LYS A 288 -24.46 -19.83 -7.77
CA LYS A 288 -23.55 -20.98 -7.68
C LYS A 288 -23.37 -21.52 -6.26
N LYS A 289 -23.60 -20.67 -5.25
CA LYS A 289 -23.49 -21.04 -3.83
C LYS A 289 -24.87 -21.08 -3.21
N LYS A 290 -25.04 -21.94 -2.19
CA LYS A 290 -26.32 -22.09 -1.50
C LYS A 290 -26.63 -20.82 -0.71
N ILE A 291 -27.72 -20.14 -1.09
CA ILE A 291 -28.23 -18.95 -0.39
C ILE A 291 -29.45 -19.35 0.42
N VAL A 292 -29.54 -18.87 1.65
CA VAL A 292 -30.74 -18.95 2.49
C VAL A 292 -31.37 -17.57 2.66
N GLN A 293 -32.70 -17.55 2.68
CA GLN A 293 -33.51 -16.35 2.90
C GLN A 293 -34.12 -16.38 4.30
N GLN A 294 -33.92 -15.29 5.04
CA GLN A 294 -34.56 -15.04 6.33
C GLN A 294 -35.25 -13.67 6.26
N GLY A 295 -36.58 -13.68 6.14
CA GLY A 295 -37.35 -12.45 5.90
C GLY A 295 -36.93 -11.77 4.60
N ASN A 296 -36.48 -10.50 4.70
CA ASN A 296 -35.98 -9.72 3.56
C ASN A 296 -34.46 -9.80 3.37
N LYS A 297 -33.75 -10.65 4.13
CA LYS A 297 -32.29 -10.80 4.07
C LYS A 297 -31.87 -12.13 3.46
N LEU A 298 -30.70 -12.13 2.84
CA LEU A 298 -30.05 -13.26 2.18
C LEU A 298 -28.65 -13.46 2.75
N SER A 299 -28.22 -14.71 2.91
CA SER A 299 -26.87 -15.08 3.37
C SER A 299 -26.43 -16.38 2.72
N TYR A 300 -25.13 -16.64 2.69
CA TYR A 300 -24.63 -17.98 2.35
C TYR A 300 -24.82 -18.94 3.53
N VAL A 301 -25.02 -20.21 3.19
CA VAL A 301 -24.95 -21.34 4.12
C VAL A 301 -23.49 -21.75 4.31
#